data_AF-C5LK39-F1
#
_entry.id   AF-C5LK39-F1
#
_cell.length_a   1.000
_cell.length_b   1.000
_cell.length_c   1.000
_cell.angle_alpha   90.00
_cell.angle_beta   90.00
_cell.angle_gamma   90.00
#
_symmetry.space_group_name_H-M   'P 1'
#
loop_
_entity.id
_entity.type
_entity.pdbx_description
1 polymer ?
#
loop_
_entity_poly.entity_id
_entity_poly.type
_entity_poly.pdbx_seq_one_letter_code
_entity_poly.pdbx_strand_id
1 'polypeptide(L)'
;MFRKLWYPVSRAFGKEDVDDLTSLKHLHEPALLQVLQNRFNRDQLYTMCGPILLAVNPFKGIQGLYEKTVVDRFLLDSENLIHTPHVFSTALRAYKSSVRQGVSQSILISGESGAGKTETTKLVMQFLSACGRASKSDINRQVLESNPLLEAFGNACTLRNDNSSRFGKFIQLQFDGEKDHLRLKGARIETYLLEKIRVTNQIQGERNFHIFYQICAAAAVGRRTDDGLVTGSGRAQMVEATILSFTYLTRDTAVHKLSHGLDLEGFERTVHAMTVIGYGKEGIEHIFSLAAAILRLGNVEFSAPEGDSEASMVTNREELALVSSSSSSSSSSSSSSSSSY
;
A
#
# COMPACT_ATOMS: atom_id res chain seq x y z
N MET A 1 3.90 41.92 -16.15
CA MET A 1 3.25 42.72 -15.09
C MET A 1 2.27 41.83 -14.33
N PHE A 2 2.77 40.96 -13.45
CA PHE A 2 1.92 40.13 -12.59
C PHE A 2 1.47 40.99 -11.41
N ARG A 3 0.22 41.46 -11.41
CA ARG A 3 -0.38 42.06 -10.22
C ARG A 3 -0.48 40.95 -9.16
N LYS A 4 0.39 41.00 -8.15
CA LYS A 4 0.12 40.35 -6.85
C LYS A 4 -1.18 40.95 -6.32
N LEU A 5 -2.29 40.23 -6.50
CA LEU A 5 -3.52 40.49 -5.77
C LEU A 5 -3.22 40.22 -4.30
N TRP A 6 -2.85 41.28 -3.58
CA TRP A 6 -2.86 41.27 -2.12
C TRP A 6 -4.32 41.15 -1.69
N TYR A 7 -4.75 39.93 -1.39
CA TYR A 7 -6.00 39.74 -0.67
C TYR A 7 -5.83 40.39 0.69
N PRO A 8 -6.74 41.29 1.11
CA PRO A 8 -6.67 41.85 2.44
C PRO A 8 -6.86 40.70 3.43
N VAL A 9 -5.76 40.23 4.04
CA VAL A 9 -5.80 39.48 5.30
C VAL A 9 -6.15 40.49 6.40
N SER A 10 -7.25 41.22 6.20
CA SER A 10 -7.77 42.17 7.16
C SER A 10 -8.50 41.38 8.23
N ARG A 11 -8.41 41.88 9.47
CA ARG A 11 -9.00 41.38 10.72
C ARG A 11 -10.55 41.30 10.71
N ALA A 12 -11.18 41.04 9.57
CA ALA A 12 -12.62 41.14 9.34
C ALA A 12 -13.23 39.96 8.57
N PHE A 13 -12.49 38.88 8.29
CA PHE A 13 -13.16 37.60 8.11
C PHE A 13 -13.56 37.13 9.51
N GLY A 14 -14.86 37.07 9.79
CA GLY A 14 -15.33 36.42 11.00
C GLY A 14 -14.68 35.04 11.15
N LYS A 15 -14.69 34.47 12.35
CA LYS A 15 -14.38 33.04 12.52
C LYS A 15 -15.46 32.22 11.80
N GLU A 16 -15.47 32.22 10.47
CA GLU A 16 -16.35 31.39 9.64
C GLU A 16 -15.80 29.97 9.77
N ASP A 17 -16.31 29.29 10.79
CA ASP A 17 -16.08 27.87 11.01
C ASP A 17 -17.20 27.13 10.29
N VAL A 18 -16.90 26.72 9.05
CA VAL A 18 -17.86 26.07 8.18
C VAL A 18 -17.44 24.63 7.93
N ASP A 19 -18.43 23.74 7.94
CA ASP A 19 -18.24 22.33 7.59
C ASP A 19 -18.13 22.12 6.07
N ASP A 20 -18.74 23.00 5.27
CA ASP A 20 -18.68 23.02 3.81
C ASP A 20 -18.18 24.37 3.30
N LEU A 21 -17.06 24.35 2.57
CA LEU A 21 -16.41 25.53 2.00
C LEU A 21 -17.29 26.25 0.97
N THR A 22 -18.30 25.59 0.39
CA THR A 22 -19.26 26.23 -0.51
C THR A 22 -20.20 27.23 0.19
N SER A 23 -20.24 27.20 1.53
CA SER A 23 -21.01 28.16 2.34
C SER A 23 -20.26 29.48 2.61
N LEU A 24 -18.97 29.57 2.23
CA LEU A 24 -18.19 30.78 2.40
C LEU A 24 -18.71 31.92 1.52
N LYS A 25 -18.80 33.11 2.08
CA LYS A 25 -19.17 34.32 1.34
C LYS A 25 -18.12 34.70 0.29
N HIS A 26 -16.85 34.44 0.59
CA HIS A 26 -15.72 34.77 -0.26
C HIS A 26 -14.87 33.53 -0.50
N LEU A 27 -14.91 33.02 -1.73
CA LEU A 27 -14.23 31.79 -2.13
C LEU A 27 -12.89 32.11 -2.80
N HIS A 28 -11.95 32.64 -2.01
CA HIS A 28 -10.57 32.92 -2.43
C HIS A 28 -9.54 32.12 -1.60
N GLU A 29 -8.37 31.86 -2.17
CA GLU A 29 -7.32 30.99 -1.57
C GLU A 29 -7.03 31.29 -0.07
N PRO A 30 -6.86 32.55 0.38
CA PRO A 30 -6.62 32.82 1.80
C PRO A 30 -7.76 32.41 2.74
N ALA A 31 -9.02 32.55 2.31
CA ALA A 31 -10.17 32.21 3.13
C ALA A 31 -10.27 30.69 3.29
N LEU A 32 -10.09 29.95 2.19
CA LEU A 32 -10.03 28.49 2.19
C LEU A 32 -8.93 27.98 3.14
N LEU A 33 -7.72 28.53 3.02
CA LEU A 33 -6.60 28.14 3.86
C LEU A 33 -6.85 28.45 5.34
N GLN A 34 -7.46 29.59 5.65
CA GLN A 34 -7.80 29.97 7.02
C GLN A 34 -8.81 29.02 7.65
N VAL A 35 -9.85 28.60 6.93
CA VAL A 35 -10.83 27.62 7.43
C VAL A 35 -10.15 26.28 7.68
N LEU A 36 -9.41 25.76 6.70
CA LEU A 36 -8.70 24.49 6.82
C LEU A 36 -7.71 24.50 7.98
N GLN A 37 -6.95 25.59 8.15
CA GLN A 37 -6.01 25.74 9.26
C GLN A 37 -6.73 25.78 10.62
N ASN A 38 -7.83 26.54 10.74
CA ASN A 38 -8.59 26.63 11.98
C ASN A 38 -9.19 25.28 12.40
N ARG A 39 -9.75 24.53 11.45
CA ARG A 39 -10.29 23.18 11.67
C ARG A 39 -9.20 22.19 12.03
N PHE A 40 -8.08 22.22 11.29
CA PHE A 40 -6.91 21.37 11.58
C PHE A 40 -6.36 21.60 12.99
N ASN A 41 -6.27 22.85 13.44
CA ASN A 41 -5.82 23.19 14.79
C ASN A 41 -6.74 22.67 15.92
N ARG A 42 -7.94 22.19 15.58
CA ARG A 42 -8.92 21.58 16.50
C ARG A 42 -9.12 20.09 16.23
N ASP A 43 -8.18 19.46 15.52
CA ASP A 43 -8.24 18.06 15.11
C ASP A 43 -9.45 17.70 14.22
N GLN A 44 -10.05 18.69 13.56
CA GLN A 44 -11.10 18.51 12.56
C GLN A 44 -10.46 18.42 11.16
N LEU A 45 -10.01 17.23 10.79
CA LEU A 45 -9.23 17.04 9.56
C LEU A 45 -10.06 16.96 8.27
N TYR A 46 -11.37 16.77 8.40
CA TYR A 46 -12.31 16.64 7.29
C TYR A 46 -13.09 17.94 7.07
N THR A 47 -13.17 18.38 5.81
CA THR A 47 -13.95 19.55 5.41
C THR A 47 -14.62 19.27 4.07
N MET A 48 -15.91 19.56 3.94
CA MET A 48 -16.63 19.41 2.68
C MET A 48 -16.31 20.57 1.73
N CYS A 49 -16.34 20.29 0.44
CA CYS A 49 -16.32 21.25 -0.64
C CYS A 49 -17.35 20.79 -1.67
N GLY A 50 -18.63 20.98 -1.35
CA GLY A 50 -19.76 20.45 -2.11
C GLY A 50 -19.73 18.92 -2.18
N PRO A 51 -19.57 18.29 -3.36
CA PRO A 51 -19.50 16.83 -3.46
C PRO A 51 -18.14 16.24 -3.04
N ILE A 52 -17.09 17.06 -2.92
CA ILE A 52 -15.73 16.63 -2.61
C ILE A 52 -15.49 16.70 -1.09
N LEU A 53 -14.82 15.70 -0.54
CA LEU A 53 -14.33 15.71 0.84
C LEU A 53 -12.83 16.02 0.84
N LEU A 54 -12.43 17.10 1.50
CA LEU A 54 -11.03 17.40 1.78
C LEU A 54 -10.62 16.73 3.09
N ALA A 55 -9.46 16.07 3.07
CA ALA A 55 -8.86 15.42 4.22
C ALA A 55 -7.41 15.89 4.38
N VAL A 56 -7.09 16.48 5.53
CA VAL A 56 -5.72 16.97 5.83
C VAL A 56 -5.04 15.96 6.76
N ASN A 57 -3.92 15.36 6.34
CA ASN A 57 -3.26 14.34 7.14
C ASN A 57 -2.76 14.91 8.50
N PRO A 58 -3.24 14.39 9.65
CA PRO A 58 -2.86 14.90 10.97
C PRO A 58 -1.47 14.44 11.44
N PHE A 59 -0.86 13.43 10.79
CA PHE A 59 0.38 12.78 11.25
C PHE A 59 0.34 12.28 12.72
N LYS A 60 -0.87 12.09 13.27
CA LYS A 60 -1.12 11.55 14.61
C LYS A 60 -2.45 10.80 14.62
N GLY A 61 -2.61 9.89 15.57
CA GLY A 61 -3.92 9.31 15.86
C GLY A 61 -4.85 10.34 16.52
N ILE A 62 -6.12 10.37 16.11
CA ILE A 62 -7.17 11.17 16.74
C ILE A 62 -8.15 10.19 17.39
N GLN A 63 -8.21 10.21 18.73
CA GLN A 63 -9.08 9.33 19.50
C GLN A 63 -10.56 9.60 19.21
N GLY A 64 -11.39 8.57 19.20
CA GLY A 64 -12.81 8.71 18.96
C GLY A 64 -13.23 9.05 17.53
N LEU A 65 -12.32 9.13 16.56
CA LEU A 65 -12.68 9.52 15.18
C LEU A 65 -13.13 8.34 14.30
N TYR A 66 -12.51 7.17 14.48
CA TYR A 66 -12.77 5.97 13.67
C TYR A 66 -13.19 4.74 14.50
N GLU A 67 -13.55 4.97 15.76
CA GLU A 67 -13.96 3.92 16.66
C GLU A 67 -15.27 3.26 16.21
N LYS A 68 -15.49 2.03 16.68
CA LYS A 68 -16.71 1.28 16.36
C LYS A 68 -17.98 2.07 16.68
N THR A 69 -17.98 2.82 17.78
CA THR A 69 -19.08 3.70 18.18
C THR A 69 -19.42 4.76 17.13
N VAL A 70 -18.42 5.27 16.40
CA VAL A 70 -18.62 6.22 15.30
C VAL A 70 -19.20 5.51 14.08
N VAL A 71 -18.66 4.35 13.72
CA VAL A 71 -19.20 3.52 12.63
C VAL A 71 -20.67 3.20 12.90
N ASP A 72 -20.99 2.70 14.10
CA ASP A 72 -22.35 2.37 14.51
C ASP A 72 -23.28 3.60 14.47
N ARG A 73 -22.78 4.78 14.88
CA ARG A 73 -23.54 6.04 14.77
C ARG A 73 -23.87 6.41 13.33
N PHE A 74 -22.91 6.32 12.41
CA PHE A 74 -23.15 6.57 10.98
C PHE A 74 -24.13 5.57 10.35
N LEU A 75 -24.17 4.33 10.84
CA LEU A 75 -25.13 3.32 10.39
C LEU A 75 -26.55 3.56 10.92
N LEU A 76 -26.67 3.96 12.19
CA LEU A 76 -27.96 4.17 12.87
C LEU A 76 -28.59 5.53 12.54
N ASP A 77 -27.79 6.60 12.49
CA ASP A 77 -28.23 7.98 12.26
C ASP A 77 -27.87 8.47 10.85
N SER A 78 -28.09 7.58 9.88
CA SER A 78 -27.56 7.72 8.53
C SER A 78 -28.17 8.87 7.71
N GLU A 79 -29.33 9.41 8.09
CA GLU A 79 -29.95 10.56 7.39
C GLU A 79 -29.36 11.89 7.87
N ASN A 80 -29.12 12.04 9.17
CA ASN A 80 -28.57 13.28 9.73
C ASN A 80 -27.06 13.41 9.46
N LEU A 81 -26.34 12.27 9.40
CA LEU A 81 -24.87 12.28 9.28
C LEU A 81 -24.36 12.28 7.84
N ILE A 82 -25.21 12.08 6.84
CA ILE A 82 -24.81 11.91 5.44
C ILE A 82 -24.12 13.15 4.82
N HIS A 83 -24.32 14.32 5.41
CA HIS A 83 -23.71 15.58 4.97
C HIS A 83 -22.60 16.08 5.90
N THR A 84 -22.29 15.36 6.98
CA THR A 84 -21.22 15.75 7.90
C THR A 84 -19.85 15.54 7.28
N PRO A 85 -18.85 16.40 7.55
CA PRO A 85 -17.49 16.21 7.05
C PRO A 85 -16.83 14.98 7.68
N HIS A 86 -16.90 13.84 6.99
CA HIS A 86 -16.26 12.61 7.42
C HIS A 86 -16.12 11.63 6.25
N VAL A 87 -15.08 10.81 6.24
CA VAL A 87 -14.90 9.79 5.18
C VAL A 87 -16.07 8.79 5.11
N PHE A 88 -16.68 8.48 6.27
CA PHE A 88 -17.86 7.62 6.34
C PHE A 88 -19.09 8.25 5.69
N SER A 89 -19.22 9.59 5.67
CA SER A 89 -20.34 10.23 4.99
C SER A 89 -20.23 10.07 3.47
N THR A 90 -19.02 10.21 2.90
CA THR A 90 -18.74 9.91 1.49
C THR A 90 -19.05 8.46 1.15
N ALA A 91 -18.59 7.51 1.97
CA ALA A 91 -18.85 6.09 1.78
C ALA A 91 -20.35 5.75 1.89
N LEU A 92 -21.05 6.33 2.87
CA LEU A 92 -22.48 6.16 3.08
C LEU A 92 -23.30 6.68 1.90
N ARG A 93 -22.93 7.86 1.35
CA ARG A 93 -23.54 8.43 0.14
C ARG A 93 -23.41 7.48 -1.05
N ALA A 94 -22.23 6.92 -1.28
CA ALA A 94 -22.01 5.94 -2.34
C ALA A 94 -22.87 4.68 -2.10
N TYR A 95 -22.85 4.11 -0.90
CA TYR A 95 -23.66 2.92 -0.59
C TYR A 95 -25.16 3.16 -0.80
N LYS A 96 -25.72 4.22 -0.21
CA LYS A 96 -27.14 4.58 -0.38
C LYS A 96 -27.50 4.89 -1.83
N SER A 97 -26.62 5.55 -2.58
CA SER A 97 -26.82 5.81 -4.01
C SER A 97 -26.94 4.49 -4.77
N SER A 98 -26.03 3.54 -4.51
CA SER A 98 -26.06 2.21 -5.13
C SER A 98 -27.34 1.43 -4.80
N VAL A 99 -27.78 1.44 -3.54
CA VAL A 99 -29.05 0.81 -3.10
C VAL A 99 -30.24 1.42 -3.84
N ARG A 100 -30.38 2.75 -3.83
CA ARG A 100 -31.56 3.43 -4.40
C ARG A 100 -31.63 3.37 -5.92
N GLN A 101 -30.49 3.49 -6.60
CA GLN A 101 -30.44 3.64 -8.06
C GLN A 101 -30.09 2.33 -8.78
N GLY A 102 -29.61 1.31 -8.06
CA GLY A 102 -29.18 0.05 -8.67
C GLY A 102 -27.97 0.18 -9.59
N VAL A 103 -27.17 1.23 -9.44
CA VAL A 103 -25.97 1.48 -10.25
C VAL A 103 -24.69 1.40 -9.43
N SER A 104 -23.62 0.94 -10.06
CA SER A 104 -22.27 0.91 -9.49
C SER A 104 -21.79 2.32 -9.14
N GLN A 105 -21.05 2.45 -8.05
CA GLN A 105 -20.47 3.73 -7.59
C GLN A 105 -18.95 3.63 -7.51
N SER A 106 -18.28 4.76 -7.59
CA SER A 106 -16.82 4.86 -7.41
C SER A 106 -16.48 5.94 -6.38
N ILE A 107 -15.46 5.68 -5.57
CA ILE A 107 -14.87 6.65 -4.64
C ILE A 107 -13.43 6.83 -5.08
N LEU A 108 -13.09 8.02 -5.59
CA LEU A 108 -11.73 8.36 -5.99
C LEU A 108 -11.01 9.08 -4.85
N ILE A 109 -9.91 8.49 -4.38
CA ILE A 109 -9.06 9.08 -3.33
C ILE A 109 -7.74 9.52 -3.97
N SER A 110 -7.57 10.82 -4.15
CA SER A 110 -6.39 11.43 -4.75
C SER A 110 -5.60 12.26 -3.74
N GLY A 111 -4.34 12.55 -4.06
CA GLY A 111 -3.43 13.32 -3.21
C GLY A 111 -1.97 12.94 -3.43
N GLU A 112 -1.06 13.78 -2.97
CA GLU A 112 0.38 13.55 -3.06
C GLU A 112 0.84 12.35 -2.20
N SER A 113 2.11 11.94 -2.36
CA SER A 113 2.69 10.89 -1.50
C SER A 113 2.66 11.33 -0.04
N GLY A 114 2.23 10.45 0.87
CA GLY A 114 2.06 10.79 2.29
C GLY A 114 0.77 11.53 2.66
N ALA A 115 -0.11 11.86 1.70
CA ALA A 115 -1.35 12.59 1.99
C ALA A 115 -2.44 11.79 2.75
N GLY A 116 -2.24 10.50 3.03
CA GLY A 116 -3.22 9.67 3.75
C GLY A 116 -4.18 8.86 2.87
N LYS A 117 -3.89 8.71 1.57
CA LYS A 117 -4.73 7.94 0.62
C LYS A 117 -5.00 6.51 1.10
N THR A 118 -3.94 5.75 1.43
CA THR A 118 -4.04 4.35 1.83
C THR A 118 -4.89 4.16 3.10
N GLU A 119 -4.68 5.01 4.11
CA GLU A 119 -5.47 4.96 5.35
C GLU A 119 -6.93 5.33 5.11
N THR A 120 -7.19 6.35 4.28
CA THR A 120 -8.56 6.72 3.87
C THR A 120 -9.24 5.56 3.16
N THR A 121 -8.55 4.85 2.26
CA THR A 121 -9.09 3.66 1.58
C THR A 121 -9.48 2.57 2.57
N LYS A 122 -8.63 2.26 3.56
CA LYS A 122 -8.93 1.27 4.62
C LYS A 122 -10.20 1.62 5.39
N LEU A 123 -10.36 2.90 5.76
CA LEU A 123 -11.55 3.40 6.46
C LEU A 123 -12.83 3.29 5.62
N VAL A 124 -12.76 3.66 4.34
CA VAL A 124 -13.88 3.50 3.40
C VAL A 124 -14.30 2.03 3.30
N MET A 125 -13.33 1.13 3.13
CA MET A 125 -13.61 -0.31 3.01
C MET A 125 -14.21 -0.90 4.29
N GLN A 126 -13.67 -0.54 5.46
CA GLN A 126 -14.19 -0.96 6.75
C GLN A 126 -15.65 -0.54 6.92
N PHE A 127 -15.95 0.72 6.60
CA PHE A 127 -17.30 1.25 6.72
C PHE A 127 -18.29 0.62 5.72
N LEU A 128 -17.91 0.51 4.44
CA LEU A 128 -18.74 -0.12 3.41
C LEU A 128 -19.02 -1.60 3.71
N SER A 129 -18.07 -2.31 4.30
CA SER A 129 -18.26 -3.69 4.76
C SER A 129 -19.27 -3.78 5.90
N ALA A 130 -19.28 -2.80 6.81
CA ALA A 130 -20.27 -2.70 7.88
C ALA A 130 -21.67 -2.37 7.32
N CYS A 131 -21.78 -1.45 6.35
CA CYS A 131 -23.02 -1.19 5.62
C CYS A 131 -23.58 -2.46 4.98
N GLY A 132 -22.73 -3.26 4.32
CA GLY A 132 -23.11 -4.50 3.65
C GLY A 132 -23.40 -5.69 4.56
N ARG A 133 -23.49 -5.48 5.89
CA ARG A 133 -23.69 -6.53 6.91
C ARG A 133 -22.82 -7.77 6.68
N ALA A 134 -21.58 -7.57 6.24
CA ALA A 134 -20.65 -8.67 6.08
C ALA A 134 -20.51 -9.37 7.45
N SER A 135 -20.67 -10.70 7.50
CA SER A 135 -20.25 -11.44 8.69
C SER A 135 -18.77 -11.14 8.93
N LYS A 136 -18.35 -11.10 10.19
CA LYS A 136 -16.95 -10.84 10.56
C LYS A 136 -15.94 -11.82 9.91
N SER A 137 -16.42 -12.90 9.31
CA SER A 137 -15.62 -13.96 8.69
C SER A 137 -15.32 -13.64 7.21
N ASP A 138 -14.11 -13.16 7.00
CA ASP A 138 -13.24 -13.40 5.84
C ASP A 138 -13.17 -12.33 4.75
N ILE A 139 -14.22 -11.90 4.05
CA ILE A 139 -14.01 -11.04 2.85
C ILE A 139 -13.32 -9.70 3.18
N ASN A 140 -13.86 -8.90 4.12
CA ASN A 140 -13.22 -7.62 4.48
C ASN A 140 -11.84 -7.85 5.10
N ARG A 141 -11.70 -8.90 5.91
CA ARG A 141 -10.42 -9.27 6.52
C ARG A 141 -9.41 -9.61 5.42
N GLN A 142 -9.71 -10.50 4.49
CA GLN A 142 -8.84 -10.90 3.38
C GLN A 142 -8.45 -9.71 2.50
N VAL A 143 -9.37 -8.78 2.22
CA VAL A 143 -9.03 -7.58 1.42
C VAL A 143 -8.13 -6.64 2.22
N LEU A 144 -8.38 -6.43 3.51
CA LEU A 144 -7.50 -5.61 4.37
C LEU A 144 -6.13 -6.27 4.59
N GLU A 145 -6.10 -7.59 4.79
CA GLU A 145 -4.90 -8.43 4.98
C GLU A 145 -4.11 -8.62 3.68
N SER A 146 -4.72 -8.34 2.51
CA SER A 146 -3.97 -8.24 1.26
C SER A 146 -3.04 -7.02 1.22
N ASN A 147 -3.26 -6.00 2.05
CA ASN A 147 -2.44 -4.79 2.02
C ASN A 147 -0.98 -5.08 2.40
N PRO A 148 -0.64 -5.75 3.52
CA PRO A 148 0.74 -6.12 3.80
C PRO A 148 1.45 -6.81 2.64
N LEU A 149 0.78 -7.77 1.98
CA LEU A 149 1.31 -8.45 0.79
C LEU A 149 1.56 -7.46 -0.37
N LEU A 150 0.55 -6.67 -0.71
CA LEU A 150 0.64 -5.68 -1.80
C LEU A 150 1.65 -4.56 -1.50
N GLU A 151 1.83 -4.18 -0.25
CA GLU A 151 2.82 -3.21 0.19
C GLU A 151 4.24 -3.79 0.14
N ALA A 152 4.43 -5.06 0.53
CA ALA A 152 5.74 -5.71 0.43
C ALA A 152 6.28 -5.72 -1.01
N PHE A 153 5.44 -6.08 -1.98
CA PHE A 153 5.83 -6.20 -3.39
C PHE A 153 5.69 -4.91 -4.21
N GLY A 154 4.92 -3.94 -3.74
CA GLY A 154 4.56 -2.76 -4.53
C GLY A 154 4.93 -1.42 -3.89
N ASN A 155 5.38 -1.41 -2.64
CA ASN A 155 5.87 -0.19 -1.99
C ASN A 155 7.38 -0.20 -1.83
N ALA A 156 7.94 1.01 -1.78
CA ALA A 156 9.36 1.23 -1.56
C ALA A 156 9.58 2.49 -0.71
N CYS A 157 10.76 2.55 -0.09
CA CYS A 157 11.23 3.76 0.57
C CYS A 157 11.75 4.74 -0.49
N THR A 158 11.20 5.96 -0.46
CA THR A 158 11.56 7.08 -1.34
C THR A 158 12.14 8.24 -0.53
N LEU A 159 12.64 9.28 -1.19
CA LEU A 159 13.14 10.47 -0.47
C LEU A 159 12.08 11.20 0.36
N ARG A 160 10.79 11.01 0.06
CA ARG A 160 9.66 11.74 0.68
C ARG A 160 8.80 10.88 1.60
N ASN A 161 8.86 9.56 1.44
CA ASN A 161 7.96 8.63 2.11
C ASN A 161 8.61 7.24 2.17
N ASP A 162 8.75 6.70 3.38
CA ASP A 162 9.38 5.40 3.63
C ASP A 162 8.51 4.22 3.16
N ASN A 163 7.22 4.43 2.94
CA ASN A 163 6.28 3.42 2.44
C ASN A 163 5.46 3.94 1.25
N SER A 164 6.14 4.43 0.21
CA SER A 164 5.47 4.96 -0.99
C SER A 164 4.95 3.84 -1.88
N SER A 165 3.64 3.80 -2.14
CA SER A 165 3.07 2.94 -3.19
C SER A 165 3.63 3.31 -4.55
N ARG A 166 4.15 2.32 -5.28
CA ARG A 166 4.70 2.47 -6.64
C ARG A 166 3.83 1.78 -7.69
N PHE A 167 2.53 1.70 -7.42
CA PHE A 167 1.48 1.16 -8.27
C PHE A 167 0.13 1.78 -7.87
N GLY A 168 -0.79 1.83 -8.82
CA GLY A 168 -2.19 2.14 -8.58
C GLY A 168 -2.95 0.90 -8.11
N LYS A 169 -3.95 1.10 -7.25
CA LYS A 169 -4.85 0.05 -6.77
C LYS A 169 -6.30 0.45 -7.05
N PHE A 170 -7.05 -0.43 -7.69
CA PHE A 170 -8.51 -0.33 -7.79
C PHE A 170 -9.11 -1.48 -7.01
N ILE A 171 -9.91 -1.15 -6.00
CA ILE A 171 -10.56 -2.12 -5.13
C ILE A 171 -12.04 -2.07 -5.44
N GLN A 172 -12.56 -3.14 -6.02
CA GLN A 172 -13.97 -3.32 -6.29
C GLN A 172 -14.58 -4.11 -5.13
N LEU A 173 -15.50 -3.51 -4.39
CA LEU A 173 -16.37 -4.21 -3.45
C LEU A 173 -17.66 -4.60 -4.18
N GLN A 174 -18.01 -5.88 -4.13
CA GLN A 174 -19.14 -6.44 -4.86
C GLN A 174 -20.30 -6.65 -3.88
N PHE A 175 -21.40 -5.97 -4.14
CA PHE A 175 -22.60 -6.08 -3.33
C PHE A 175 -23.75 -6.70 -4.13
N ASP A 176 -24.62 -7.40 -3.43
CA ASP A 176 -25.79 -8.09 -4.00
C ASP A 176 -26.95 -8.03 -2.99
N GLY A 177 -28.18 -7.97 -3.47
CA GLY A 177 -29.36 -7.88 -2.60
C GLY A 177 -30.56 -7.21 -3.26
N GLU A 178 -31.59 -6.98 -2.45
CA GLU A 178 -32.86 -6.39 -2.88
C GLU A 178 -32.89 -4.86 -2.66
N LYS A 179 -33.95 -4.21 -3.16
CA LYS A 179 -34.08 -2.74 -3.33
C LYS A 179 -33.79 -1.89 -2.07
N ASP A 180 -33.89 -2.45 -0.88
CA ASP A 180 -33.70 -1.71 0.37
C ASP A 180 -32.37 -2.00 1.07
N HIS A 181 -31.62 -3.01 0.62
CA HIS A 181 -30.37 -3.39 1.27
C HIS A 181 -29.46 -4.26 0.39
N LEU A 182 -28.21 -3.82 0.23
CA LEU A 182 -27.17 -4.55 -0.48
C LEU A 182 -26.19 -5.20 0.50
N ARG A 183 -25.95 -6.50 0.38
CA ARG A 183 -24.99 -7.26 1.19
C ARG A 183 -23.65 -7.39 0.47
N LEU A 184 -22.55 -7.31 1.20
CA LEU A 184 -21.22 -7.55 0.63
C LEU A 184 -21.08 -9.05 0.28
N LYS A 185 -20.79 -9.36 -0.98
CA LYS A 185 -20.61 -10.73 -1.50
C LYS A 185 -19.18 -11.07 -1.83
N GLY A 186 -18.37 -10.08 -2.18
CA GLY A 186 -17.02 -10.32 -2.66
C GLY A 186 -16.25 -9.03 -2.82
N ALA A 187 -14.99 -9.20 -3.19
CA ALA A 187 -14.11 -8.09 -3.52
C ALA A 187 -13.09 -8.52 -4.56
N ARG A 188 -12.64 -7.58 -5.37
CA ARG A 188 -11.60 -7.76 -6.36
C ARG A 188 -10.62 -6.60 -6.27
N ILE A 189 -9.33 -6.90 -6.33
CA ILE A 189 -8.28 -5.89 -6.40
C ILE A 189 -7.63 -6.00 -7.77
N GLU A 190 -7.58 -4.87 -8.48
CA GLU A 190 -6.80 -4.72 -9.70
C GLU A 190 -5.66 -3.74 -9.43
N THR A 191 -4.48 -4.07 -9.93
CA THR A 191 -3.28 -3.24 -9.80
C THR A 191 -2.87 -2.75 -11.18
N TYR A 192 -2.37 -1.51 -11.25
CA TYR A 192 -1.94 -0.93 -12.51
C TYR A 192 -0.67 -0.09 -12.33
N LEU A 193 0.09 0.04 -13.41
CA LEU A 193 1.26 0.92 -13.48
C LEU A 193 2.29 0.66 -12.36
N LEU A 194 2.57 -0.62 -12.07
CA LEU A 194 3.70 -0.97 -11.21
C LEU A 194 4.99 -0.42 -11.82
N GLU A 195 5.78 0.31 -11.03
CA GLU A 195 7.07 0.87 -11.44
C GLU A 195 8.14 -0.23 -11.56
N LYS A 196 8.03 -1.08 -12.59
CA LYS A 196 8.91 -2.25 -12.78
C LYS A 196 10.39 -1.87 -12.89
N ILE A 197 10.69 -0.70 -13.47
CA ILE A 197 12.05 -0.18 -13.61
C ILE A 197 12.76 -0.01 -12.26
N ARG A 198 12.01 0.14 -11.16
CA ARG A 198 12.56 0.22 -9.80
C ARG A 198 13.33 -1.05 -9.40
N VAL A 199 13.00 -2.20 -9.99
CA VAL A 199 13.70 -3.46 -9.68
C VAL A 199 15.18 -3.36 -10.05
N THR A 200 15.51 -2.74 -11.18
CA THR A 200 16.89 -2.66 -11.71
C THR A 200 17.57 -1.33 -11.41
N ASN A 201 16.79 -0.26 -11.22
CA ASN A 201 17.30 1.10 -11.08
C ASN A 201 16.55 1.86 -9.99
N GLN A 202 17.28 2.38 -8.99
CA GLN A 202 16.71 3.23 -7.95
C GLN A 202 17.34 4.63 -8.02
N ILE A 203 16.58 5.65 -7.63
CA ILE A 203 17.12 7.00 -7.47
C ILE A 203 18.06 7.00 -6.26
N GLN A 204 19.15 7.78 -6.35
CA GLN A 204 20.12 7.87 -5.26
C GLN A 204 19.45 8.16 -3.91
N GLY A 205 19.69 7.29 -2.94
CA GLY A 205 19.14 7.41 -1.59
C GLY A 205 17.74 6.81 -1.37
N GLU A 206 17.13 6.24 -2.41
CA GLU A 206 15.91 5.42 -2.30
C GLU A 206 16.24 3.93 -2.12
N ARG A 207 15.20 3.12 -1.83
CA ARG A 207 15.28 1.66 -1.81
C ARG A 207 14.56 1.04 -3.02
N ASN A 208 14.88 -0.22 -3.27
CA ASN A 208 14.06 -1.13 -4.07
C ASN A 208 12.75 -1.48 -3.31
N PHE A 209 11.91 -2.37 -3.86
CA PHE A 209 10.72 -2.86 -3.18
C PHE A 209 11.05 -3.54 -1.85
N HIS A 210 10.18 -3.36 -0.85
CA HIS A 210 10.40 -3.86 0.50
C HIS A 210 10.68 -5.36 0.55
N ILE A 211 9.98 -6.15 -0.25
CA ILE A 211 10.09 -7.61 -0.27
C ILE A 211 11.52 -8.11 -0.42
N PHE A 212 12.36 -7.44 -1.21
CA PHE A 212 13.74 -7.88 -1.40
C PHE A 212 14.57 -7.76 -0.12
N TYR A 213 14.38 -6.67 0.63
CA TYR A 213 15.02 -6.46 1.92
C TYR A 213 14.45 -7.40 2.99
N GLN A 214 13.13 -7.63 2.96
CA GLN A 214 12.44 -8.57 3.84
C GLN A 214 12.96 -10.01 3.66
N ILE A 215 13.15 -10.47 2.42
CA ILE A 215 13.73 -11.79 2.11
C ILE A 215 15.19 -11.86 2.58
N CYS A 216 16.00 -10.83 2.34
CA CYS A 216 17.39 -10.79 2.84
C CYS A 216 17.44 -10.86 4.37
N ALA A 217 16.53 -10.15 5.05
CA ALA A 217 16.40 -10.16 6.49
C ALA A 217 16.01 -11.55 7.03
N ALA A 218 15.06 -12.23 6.39
CA ALA A 218 14.66 -13.59 6.76
C ALA A 218 15.79 -14.62 6.49
N ALA A 219 16.47 -14.53 5.34
CA ALA A 219 17.54 -15.44 4.96
C ALA A 219 18.74 -15.37 5.91
N ALA A 220 19.14 -14.16 6.34
CA ALA A 220 20.21 -13.96 7.31
C ALA A 220 19.92 -14.62 8.68
N VAL A 221 18.65 -14.88 8.97
CA VAL A 221 18.16 -15.44 10.23
C VAL A 221 17.96 -16.94 10.12
N GLY A 222 17.43 -17.41 8.98
CA GLY A 222 17.29 -18.83 8.67
C GLY A 222 18.62 -19.58 8.64
N ARG A 223 19.74 -18.91 8.30
CA ARG A 223 21.11 -19.49 8.39
C ARG A 223 21.54 -19.89 9.82
N ARG A 224 20.74 -19.61 10.86
CA ARG A 224 21.10 -19.83 12.27
C ARG A 224 20.51 -21.09 12.91
N THR A 225 19.84 -21.98 12.18
CA THR A 225 19.32 -23.21 12.80
C THR A 225 20.40 -24.24 13.12
N ASP A 226 21.62 -24.13 12.55
CA ASP A 226 22.68 -25.15 12.75
C ASP A 226 23.85 -24.73 13.66
N ASP A 227 24.13 -23.45 13.94
CA ASP A 227 25.42 -23.08 14.58
C ASP A 227 25.38 -21.92 15.62
N GLY A 228 24.23 -21.72 16.27
CA GLY A 228 24.16 -20.87 17.47
C GLY A 228 23.70 -19.41 17.28
N LEU A 229 23.18 -18.82 18.36
CA LEU A 229 22.54 -17.51 18.40
C LEU A 229 23.57 -16.37 18.36
N VAL A 230 23.82 -15.79 17.18
CA VAL A 230 24.57 -14.52 17.10
C VAL A 230 23.71 -13.38 17.74
N THR A 231 24.24 -12.56 18.64
CA THR A 231 23.44 -11.49 19.28
C THR A 231 23.12 -10.34 18.29
N GLY A 232 22.26 -9.39 18.69
CA GLY A 232 21.63 -8.39 17.80
C GLY A 232 22.56 -7.64 16.83
N SER A 233 23.79 -7.31 17.25
CA SER A 233 24.79 -6.64 16.39
C SER A 233 25.26 -7.51 15.23
N GLY A 234 25.54 -8.80 15.46
CA GLY A 234 25.96 -9.69 14.37
C GLY A 234 24.81 -10.10 13.45
N ARG A 235 23.55 -10.00 13.90
CA ARG A 235 22.37 -10.16 13.02
C ARG A 235 22.28 -9.04 12.00
N ALA A 236 22.45 -7.79 12.45
CA ALA A 236 22.46 -6.62 11.59
C ALA A 236 23.55 -6.71 10.51
N GLN A 237 24.77 -7.09 10.90
CA GLN A 237 25.90 -7.28 9.98
C GLN A 237 25.64 -8.38 8.95
N MET A 238 25.01 -9.50 9.33
CA MET A 238 24.67 -10.58 8.40
C MET A 238 23.60 -10.17 7.38
N VAL A 239 22.59 -9.41 7.81
CA VAL A 239 21.56 -8.86 6.91
C VAL A 239 22.21 -7.89 5.93
N GLU A 240 23.04 -6.98 6.42
CA GLU A 240 23.78 -6.03 5.60
C GLU A 240 24.69 -6.75 4.60
N ALA A 241 25.48 -7.74 5.03
CA ALA A 241 26.31 -8.55 4.13
C ALA A 241 25.50 -9.28 3.05
N THR A 242 24.31 -9.78 3.40
CA THR A 242 23.41 -10.43 2.44
C THR A 242 22.86 -9.43 1.42
N ILE A 243 22.50 -8.22 1.85
CA ILE A 243 22.01 -7.16 0.96
C ILE A 243 23.15 -6.68 0.05
N LEU A 244 24.35 -6.51 0.61
CA LEU A 244 25.54 -6.09 -0.13
C LEU A 244 25.94 -7.08 -1.23
N SER A 245 25.51 -8.35 -1.14
CA SER A 245 25.76 -9.35 -2.19
C SER A 245 24.87 -9.21 -3.43
N PHE A 246 23.90 -8.29 -3.47
CA PHE A 246 22.99 -8.12 -4.61
C PHE A 246 23.12 -6.74 -5.25
N THR A 247 23.53 -6.70 -6.51
CA THR A 247 23.70 -5.47 -7.30
C THR A 247 22.43 -4.62 -7.34
N TYR A 248 21.25 -5.23 -7.51
CA TYR A 248 19.96 -4.54 -7.54
C TYR A 248 19.51 -3.93 -6.21
N LEU A 249 20.24 -4.19 -5.12
CA LEU A 249 19.97 -3.60 -3.81
C LEU A 249 21.04 -2.60 -3.36
N THR A 250 22.21 -2.57 -4.02
CA THR A 250 23.37 -1.74 -3.65
C THR A 250 23.65 -0.60 -4.61
N ARG A 251 23.18 -0.70 -5.86
CA ARG A 251 23.40 0.31 -6.89
C ARG A 251 22.63 1.59 -6.56
N ASP A 252 23.36 2.61 -6.14
CA ASP A 252 22.85 3.95 -5.81
C ASP A 252 21.87 4.02 -4.61
N THR A 253 21.70 2.95 -3.84
CA THR A 253 20.76 2.91 -2.71
C THR A 253 21.35 3.47 -1.42
N ALA A 254 20.49 4.01 -0.55
CA ALA A 254 20.89 4.32 0.83
C ALA A 254 20.99 3.03 1.66
N VAL A 255 22.08 2.26 1.49
CA VAL A 255 22.38 1.09 2.33
C VAL A 255 22.43 1.48 3.81
N HIS A 256 22.71 2.73 4.15
CA HIS A 256 22.72 3.24 5.52
C HIS A 256 21.34 3.43 6.18
N LYS A 257 20.23 3.23 5.47
CA LYS A 257 18.86 3.25 6.02
C LYS A 257 18.30 1.85 6.32
N LEU A 258 19.18 0.89 6.63
CA LEU A 258 18.74 -0.42 7.11
C LEU A 258 18.14 -0.27 8.51
N SER A 259 16.81 -0.20 8.59
CA SER A 259 16.12 -0.25 9.87
C SER A 259 16.11 -1.69 10.38
N HIS A 260 17.17 -2.08 11.08
CA HIS A 260 17.32 -3.42 11.63
C HIS A 260 16.09 -3.80 12.47
N GLY A 261 15.42 -4.90 12.11
CA GLY A 261 14.20 -5.39 12.77
C GLY A 261 12.92 -5.16 11.96
N LEU A 262 12.74 -4.00 11.32
CA LEU A 262 11.50 -3.68 10.60
C LEU A 262 11.29 -4.56 9.35
N ASP A 263 12.34 -4.84 8.59
CA ASP A 263 12.22 -5.67 7.39
C ASP A 263 11.93 -7.15 7.75
N LEU A 264 12.40 -7.64 8.90
CA LEU A 264 12.03 -8.98 9.37
C LEU A 264 10.56 -9.03 9.81
N GLU A 265 10.13 -8.09 10.64
CA GLU A 265 8.71 -8.02 11.03
C GLU A 265 7.81 -7.85 9.80
N GLY A 266 8.27 -7.08 8.81
CA GLY A 266 7.61 -6.93 7.51
C GLY A 266 7.50 -8.26 6.76
N PHE A 267 8.56 -9.08 6.77
CA PHE A 267 8.53 -10.43 6.21
C PHE A 267 7.48 -11.31 6.89
N GLU A 268 7.48 -11.35 8.23
CA GLU A 268 6.52 -12.14 9.02
C GLU A 268 5.06 -11.72 8.76
N ARG A 269 4.81 -10.40 8.70
CA ARG A 269 3.49 -9.86 8.32
C ARG A 269 3.10 -10.25 6.90
N THR A 270 4.05 -10.27 5.96
CA THR A 270 3.81 -10.69 4.57
C THR A 270 3.44 -12.17 4.49
N VAL A 271 4.17 -13.05 5.19
CA VAL A 271 3.87 -14.49 5.26
C VAL A 271 2.51 -14.73 5.91
N HIS A 272 2.19 -14.00 6.98
CA HIS A 272 0.88 -14.07 7.63
C HIS A 272 -0.24 -13.68 6.67
N ALA A 273 -0.09 -12.54 5.98
CA ALA A 273 -1.04 -12.07 4.98
C ALA A 273 -1.27 -13.10 3.86
N MET A 274 -0.20 -13.65 3.29
CA MET A 274 -0.31 -14.70 2.25
C MET A 274 -1.07 -15.92 2.77
N THR A 275 -0.82 -16.34 4.01
CA THR A 275 -1.51 -17.47 4.64
C THR A 275 -3.00 -17.18 4.83
N VAL A 276 -3.38 -15.99 5.30
CA VAL A 276 -4.79 -15.58 5.50
C VAL A 276 -5.55 -15.48 4.17
N ILE A 277 -4.87 -15.09 3.09
CA ILE A 277 -5.44 -15.04 1.74
C ILE A 277 -5.63 -16.45 1.15
N GLY A 278 -4.93 -17.46 1.69
CA GLY A 278 -5.07 -18.86 1.30
C GLY A 278 -3.91 -19.43 0.49
N TYR A 279 -2.74 -18.78 0.47
CA TYR A 279 -1.55 -19.37 -0.12
C TYR A 279 -1.02 -20.51 0.76
N GLY A 280 -0.78 -21.68 0.14
CA GLY A 280 -0.09 -22.79 0.78
C GLY A 280 1.41 -22.51 0.96
N LYS A 281 2.05 -23.22 1.89
CA LYS A 281 3.48 -23.06 2.21
C LYS A 281 4.38 -23.16 0.97
N GLU A 282 4.18 -24.18 0.12
CA GLU A 282 4.95 -24.36 -1.11
C GLU A 282 4.79 -23.18 -2.09
N GLY A 283 3.58 -22.63 -2.21
CA GLY A 283 3.32 -21.46 -3.05
C GLY A 283 4.02 -20.20 -2.54
N ILE A 284 4.05 -20.01 -1.22
CA ILE A 284 4.77 -18.89 -0.57
C ILE A 284 6.28 -19.03 -0.82
N GLU A 285 6.84 -20.21 -0.59
CA GLU A 285 8.26 -20.49 -0.82
C GLU A 285 8.65 -20.28 -2.28
N HIS A 286 7.80 -20.71 -3.22
CA HIS A 286 8.04 -20.50 -4.64
C HIS A 286 8.04 -19.01 -5.02
N ILE A 287 7.12 -18.21 -4.48
CA ILE A 287 7.08 -16.75 -4.71
C ILE A 287 8.36 -16.09 -4.21
N PHE A 288 8.85 -16.48 -3.03
CA PHE A 288 10.11 -15.93 -2.50
C PHE A 288 11.33 -16.42 -3.28
N SER A 289 11.33 -17.67 -3.76
CA SER A 289 12.37 -18.20 -4.65
C SER A 289 12.47 -17.38 -5.93
N LEU A 290 11.33 -17.05 -6.56
CA LEU A 290 11.28 -16.21 -7.75
C LEU A 290 11.82 -14.79 -7.47
N ALA A 291 11.43 -14.19 -6.33
CA ALA A 291 11.97 -12.88 -5.94
C ALA A 291 13.48 -12.92 -5.69
N ALA A 292 14.00 -13.98 -5.05
CA ALA A 292 15.44 -14.16 -4.86
C ALA A 292 16.18 -14.40 -6.19
N ALA A 293 15.59 -15.15 -7.12
CA ALA A 293 16.14 -15.36 -8.46
C ALA A 293 16.26 -14.05 -9.24
N ILE A 294 15.30 -13.12 -9.10
CA ILE A 294 15.38 -11.77 -9.69
C ILE A 294 16.60 -11.01 -9.16
N LEU A 295 16.90 -11.10 -7.86
CA LEU A 295 18.09 -10.46 -7.29
C LEU A 295 19.38 -11.06 -7.85
N ARG A 296 19.45 -12.39 -7.96
CA ARG A 296 20.60 -13.10 -8.54
C ARG A 296 20.80 -12.78 -10.02
N LEU A 297 19.73 -12.61 -10.79
CA LEU A 297 19.83 -12.15 -12.18
C LEU A 297 20.54 -10.80 -12.29
N GLY A 298 20.39 -9.92 -11.30
CA GLY A 298 21.12 -8.65 -11.23
C GLY A 298 22.62 -8.77 -10.97
N ASN A 299 23.08 -9.93 -10.52
CA ASN A 299 24.51 -10.21 -10.31
C ASN A 299 25.17 -10.83 -11.55
N VAL A 300 24.41 -11.21 -12.59
CA VAL A 300 24.99 -11.79 -13.79
C VAL A 300 25.81 -10.73 -14.52
N GLU A 301 27.09 -11.03 -14.72
CA GLU A 301 28.05 -10.16 -15.36
C GLU A 301 28.26 -10.59 -16.81
N PHE A 302 28.34 -9.60 -17.70
CA PHE A 302 28.52 -9.78 -19.12
C PHE A 302 29.79 -9.07 -19.59
N SER A 303 30.58 -9.74 -20.42
CA SER A 303 31.74 -9.15 -21.09
C SER A 303 31.78 -9.56 -22.57
N ALA A 304 32.55 -8.83 -23.38
CA ALA A 304 32.85 -9.27 -24.73
C ALA A 304 33.85 -10.44 -24.69
N PRO A 305 33.67 -11.50 -25.51
CA PRO A 305 34.67 -12.55 -25.69
C PRO A 305 35.91 -12.01 -26.41
N GLU A 306 37.05 -12.68 -26.21
CA GLU A 306 38.28 -12.34 -26.93
C GLU A 306 38.09 -12.50 -28.45
N GLY A 307 38.38 -11.43 -29.21
CA GLY A 307 38.32 -11.44 -30.67
C GLY A 307 36.95 -11.11 -31.28
N ASP A 308 35.91 -10.87 -30.48
CA ASP A 308 34.60 -10.44 -30.97
C ASP A 308 33.94 -9.44 -29.99
N SER A 309 34.14 -8.14 -30.27
CA SER A 309 33.62 -7.05 -29.42
C SER A 309 32.11 -6.86 -29.50
N GLU A 310 31.45 -7.43 -30.52
CA GLU A 310 30.01 -7.32 -30.72
C GLU A 310 29.25 -8.47 -30.04
N ALA A 311 29.95 -9.51 -29.60
CA ALA A 311 29.40 -10.61 -28.84
C ALA A 311 29.38 -10.33 -27.33
N SER A 312 28.57 -11.09 -26.59
CA SER A 312 28.49 -11.02 -25.13
C SER A 312 28.53 -12.43 -24.54
N MET A 313 29.32 -12.61 -23.48
CA MET A 313 29.41 -13.84 -22.73
C MET A 313 29.23 -13.58 -21.23
N VAL A 314 28.62 -14.53 -20.54
CA VAL A 314 28.49 -14.51 -19.08
C VAL A 314 29.84 -14.91 -18.45
N THR A 315 30.37 -14.05 -17.59
CA THR A 315 31.67 -14.26 -16.91
C THR A 315 31.55 -15.08 -15.63
N ASN A 316 30.42 -14.95 -14.91
CA ASN A 316 30.16 -15.62 -13.63
C ASN A 316 29.01 -16.64 -13.75
N ARG A 317 29.25 -17.75 -14.47
CA ARG A 317 28.22 -18.74 -14.81
C ARG A 317 27.58 -19.42 -13.60
N GLU A 318 28.26 -19.45 -12.46
CA GLU A 318 27.73 -19.92 -11.18
C GLU A 318 26.46 -19.18 -10.74
N GLU A 319 26.36 -17.86 -10.96
CA GLU A 319 25.12 -17.12 -10.63
C GLU A 319 23.97 -17.56 -11.54
N LEU A 320 24.24 -17.81 -12.82
CA LEU A 320 23.24 -18.31 -13.77
C LEU A 320 22.74 -19.71 -13.36
N ALA A 321 23.64 -20.58 -12.89
CA ALA A 321 23.28 -21.89 -12.37
C ALA A 321 22.37 -21.79 -11.12
N LEU A 322 22.68 -20.89 -10.20
CA LEU A 322 21.86 -20.64 -9.00
C LEU A 322 20.46 -20.12 -9.35
N VAL A 323 20.35 -19.22 -10.33
CA VAL A 323 19.05 -18.77 -10.87
C VAL A 323 18.26 -19.96 -11.43
N SER A 324 18.90 -20.79 -12.26
CA SER A 324 18.21 -21.92 -12.89
C SER A 324 17.67 -22.92 -11.86
N SER A 325 18.47 -23.29 -10.86
CA SER A 325 18.08 -24.22 -9.79
C SER A 325 16.92 -23.71 -8.92
N SER A 326 16.81 -22.39 -8.73
CA SER A 326 15.74 -21.74 -7.97
C SER A 326 14.40 -21.74 -8.71
N SER A 327 14.42 -21.93 -10.04
CA SER A 327 13.25 -21.89 -10.93
C SER A 327 12.73 -23.27 -11.34
N SER A 328 13.56 -24.32 -11.26
CA SER A 328 13.26 -25.66 -11.78
C SER A 328 12.58 -26.62 -10.78
N SER A 329 12.36 -26.22 -9.52
CA SER A 329 11.68 -27.03 -8.52
C SER A 329 10.16 -27.14 -8.68
N SER A 330 9.58 -26.55 -9.74
CA SER A 330 8.14 -26.48 -9.97
C SER A 330 7.62 -27.26 -11.19
N SER A 331 8.48 -27.93 -11.97
CA SER A 331 8.07 -28.64 -13.19
C SER A 331 7.83 -30.15 -13.03
N SER A 332 7.95 -30.72 -11.82
CA SER A 332 7.87 -32.17 -11.61
C SER A 332 6.59 -32.69 -10.94
N SER A 333 5.53 -31.88 -10.77
CA SER A 333 4.30 -32.30 -10.06
C SER A 333 2.98 -32.19 -10.85
N SER A 334 3.02 -32.20 -12.18
CA SER A 334 1.80 -32.26 -13.00
C SER A 334 1.94 -33.18 -14.21
N SER A 335 2.09 -34.48 -13.96
CA SER A 335 1.91 -35.53 -14.98
C SER A 335 1.41 -36.83 -14.37
N SER A 336 0.14 -36.83 -13.93
CA SER A 336 -0.71 -38.01 -13.63
C SER A 336 -2.06 -37.43 -13.18
N SER A 337 -3.22 -37.64 -13.81
CA SER A 337 -3.68 -38.78 -14.59
C SER A 337 -4.84 -38.31 -15.47
N SER A 338 -4.75 -38.53 -16.78
CA SER A 338 -5.90 -38.61 -17.66
C SER A 338 -6.54 -39.98 -17.47
N SER A 339 -7.78 -40.05 -17.00
CA SER A 339 -8.63 -41.22 -17.15
C SER A 339 -10.09 -40.80 -17.14
N SER A 340 -10.68 -40.90 -18.32
CA SER A 340 -12.06 -41.29 -18.65
C SER A 340 -13.08 -41.24 -17.50
N TYR A 341 -14.08 -40.35 -17.60
CA TYR A 341 -15.42 -40.65 -18.15
C TYR A 341 -16.18 -39.35 -18.41
#